data_AF-A0A7K2NQJ9-F1
#
_entry.id   AF-A0A7K2NQJ9-F1
#
_cell.length_a   1.000
_cell.length_b   1.000
_cell.length_c   1.000
_cell.angle_alpha   90.00
_cell.angle_beta   90.00
_cell.angle_gamma   90.00
#
_symmetry.space_group_name_H-M   'P 1'
#
loop_
_entity.id
_entity.type
_entity.pdbx_description
1 polymer ?
#
loop_
_entity_poly.entity_id
_entity_poly.type
_entity_poly.pdbx_seq_one_letter_code
_entity_poly.pdbx_strand_id
1 'polypeptide(L)'
;VKGVAVPGGDIRRADPVAAVRAEIAAHPDDYAGAGARYHETSERMADCGADGAGDEPGGCPVLRPYYRDLTGDGRPEMTLGFRLLPDRLTAVRVYTVEKDRLVRVMSYEDAVSAVELAGRTVIVRSPSEVAGYEYRLQWTWDADQRAMLLTSDEMLRTDDGGRHAKRPSASPSPSVPRSAEPSASPSASAR
;
A
#
# COMPACT_ATOMS: atom_id res chain seq x y z
N VAL A 1 -5.47 6.79 16.17
CA VAL A 1 -4.98 5.55 16.79
C VAL A 1 -3.95 5.91 17.86
N LYS A 2 -4.27 5.68 19.14
CA LYS A 2 -3.28 5.69 20.22
C LYS A 2 -3.04 4.24 20.63
N GLY A 3 -1.78 3.80 20.73
CA GLY A 3 -1.46 2.71 21.66
C GLY A 3 -1.05 1.35 21.10
N VAL A 4 -0.90 1.14 19.79
CA VAL A 4 -0.25 -0.10 19.33
C VAL A 4 1.25 -0.02 19.61
N ALA A 5 1.75 -0.95 20.43
CA ALA A 5 3.15 -1.05 20.78
C ALA A 5 3.97 -1.52 19.58
N VAL A 6 5.15 -0.92 19.41
CA VAL A 6 6.16 -1.32 18.44
C VAL A 6 7.46 -1.52 19.21
N PRO A 7 7.63 -2.65 19.91
CA PRO A 7 8.81 -2.88 20.73
C PRO A 7 10.09 -2.78 19.91
N GLY A 8 11.03 -1.95 20.36
CA GLY A 8 12.30 -1.71 19.67
C GLY A 8 12.18 -0.81 18.44
N GLY A 9 11.04 -0.15 18.23
CA GLY A 9 10.86 0.88 17.21
C GLY A 9 10.77 0.39 15.77
N ASP A 10 10.89 -0.91 15.51
CA ASP A 10 10.85 -1.49 14.17
C ASP A 10 9.42 -1.68 13.69
N ILE A 11 8.95 -0.77 12.84
CA ILE A 11 7.58 -0.77 12.32
C ILE A 11 7.22 -2.06 11.58
N ARG A 12 8.19 -2.79 11.02
CA ARG A 12 7.92 -4.06 10.32
C ARG A 12 7.48 -5.18 11.27
N ARG A 13 7.70 -4.99 12.57
CA ARG A 13 7.24 -5.89 13.63
C ARG A 13 5.90 -5.48 14.23
N ALA A 14 5.35 -4.34 13.81
CA ALA A 14 4.04 -3.92 14.24
C ALA A 14 2.97 -4.83 13.64
N ASP A 15 1.93 -5.14 14.41
CA ASP A 15 0.79 -5.92 13.94
C ASP A 15 -0.20 -4.99 13.19
N PRO A 16 -0.39 -5.15 11.87
CA PRO A 16 -1.33 -4.34 11.09
C PRO A 16 -2.78 -4.58 11.50
N VAL A 17 -3.14 -5.80 11.93
CA VAL A 17 -4.48 -6.14 12.41
C VAL A 17 -4.76 -5.43 13.73
N ALA A 18 -3.78 -5.39 14.64
CA ALA A 18 -3.89 -4.62 15.88
C ALA A 18 -4.08 -3.12 15.63
N ALA A 19 -3.46 -2.55 14.58
CA ALA A 19 -3.67 -1.15 14.20
C ALA A 19 -5.13 -0.87 13.82
N VAL A 20 -5.75 -1.76 13.03
CA VAL A 20 -7.17 -1.64 12.65
C VAL A 20 -8.09 -1.88 13.85
N ARG A 21 -7.81 -2.86 14.70
CA ARG A 21 -8.56 -3.07 15.95
C ARG A 21 -8.53 -1.85 16.87
N ALA A 22 -7.38 -1.19 16.97
CA ALA A 22 -7.22 0.03 17.75
C ALA A 22 -7.95 1.23 17.12
N GLU A 23 -8.12 1.27 15.79
CA GLU A 23 -8.98 2.25 15.12
C GLU A 23 -10.46 1.98 15.44
N ILE A 24 -10.93 0.75 15.25
CA ILE A 24 -12.32 0.34 15.55
C ILE A 24 -12.69 0.69 17.01
N ALA A 25 -11.83 0.32 17.96
CA ALA A 25 -12.07 0.59 19.38
C ALA A 25 -12.10 2.09 19.72
N ALA A 26 -11.42 2.94 18.94
CA ALA A 26 -11.40 4.39 19.15
C ALA A 26 -12.60 5.11 18.51
N HIS A 27 -13.33 4.46 17.62
CA HIS A 27 -14.42 5.04 16.83
C HIS A 27 -15.70 4.20 16.90
N PRO A 28 -16.25 3.93 18.10
CA PRO A 28 -17.40 3.03 18.24
C PRO A 28 -18.64 3.50 17.46
N ASP A 29 -18.83 4.81 17.27
CA ASP A 29 -19.96 5.33 16.50
C ASP A 29 -19.96 4.86 15.03
N ASP A 30 -18.77 4.61 14.46
CA ASP A 30 -18.60 4.15 13.09
C ASP A 30 -18.66 2.62 12.96
N TYR A 31 -18.33 1.87 14.02
CA TYR A 31 -18.10 0.42 13.94
C TYR A 31 -18.95 -0.46 14.88
N ALA A 32 -19.49 0.08 15.96
CA ALA A 32 -20.09 -0.73 17.03
C ALA A 32 -21.62 -0.87 16.89
N GLY A 33 -22.08 -2.13 16.91
CA GLY A 33 -23.51 -2.46 16.86
C GLY A 33 -24.08 -2.46 15.45
N ALA A 34 -25.16 -3.22 15.25
CA ALA A 34 -25.68 -3.57 13.92
C ALA A 34 -26.14 -2.38 13.05
N GLY A 35 -26.31 -1.18 13.63
CA GLY A 35 -26.66 0.04 12.91
C GLY A 35 -25.48 0.93 12.52
N ALA A 36 -24.26 0.60 12.94
CA ALA A 36 -23.07 1.39 12.64
C ALA A 36 -22.67 1.26 11.18
N ARG A 37 -22.16 2.36 10.61
CA ARG A 37 -21.85 2.48 9.18
C ARG A 37 -20.92 1.38 8.69
N TYR A 38 -19.90 1.07 9.49
CA TYR A 38 -18.86 0.09 9.17
C TYR A 38 -18.91 -1.15 10.07
N HIS A 39 -20.09 -1.51 10.56
CA HIS A 39 -20.28 -2.66 11.47
C HIS A 39 -19.67 -3.97 10.91
N GLU A 40 -19.87 -4.24 9.62
CA GLU A 40 -19.37 -5.46 9.00
C GLU A 40 -17.83 -5.52 8.97
N THR A 41 -17.15 -4.37 8.87
CA THR A 41 -15.69 -4.33 9.04
C THR A 41 -15.31 -4.85 10.42
N SER A 42 -16.02 -4.44 11.48
CA SER A 42 -15.74 -4.89 12.84
C SER A 42 -15.98 -6.39 13.01
N GLU A 43 -17.07 -6.93 12.46
CA GLU A 43 -17.38 -8.36 12.55
C GLU A 43 -16.31 -9.21 11.85
N ARG A 44 -15.94 -8.84 10.62
CA ARG A 44 -14.96 -9.58 9.82
C ARG A 44 -13.53 -9.50 10.35
N MET A 45 -13.24 -8.65 11.34
CA MET A 45 -11.95 -8.69 12.04
C MET A 45 -11.70 -10.01 12.79
N ALA A 46 -12.75 -10.79 13.07
CA ALA A 46 -12.64 -12.14 13.62
C ALA A 46 -11.97 -13.11 12.63
N ASP A 47 -12.05 -12.84 11.33
CA ASP A 47 -11.51 -13.69 10.27
C ASP A 47 -10.01 -13.42 9.99
N CYS A 48 -9.43 -12.41 10.64
CA CYS A 48 -8.00 -12.15 10.57
C CYS A 48 -7.22 -13.19 11.38
N GLY A 49 -6.76 -14.25 10.71
CA GLY A 49 -5.97 -15.34 11.27
C GLY A 49 -4.52 -14.98 11.62
N ALA A 50 -3.72 -15.99 12.01
CA ALA A 50 -2.34 -15.83 12.51
C ALA A 50 -1.36 -15.27 11.46
N ASP A 51 -1.60 -15.52 10.18
CA ASP A 51 -0.79 -14.97 9.08
C ASP A 51 -1.09 -13.48 8.83
N GLY A 52 -2.12 -12.93 9.47
CA GLY A 52 -2.50 -11.52 9.43
C GLY A 52 -2.87 -11.04 8.02
N ALA A 53 -3.12 -9.74 7.92
CA ALA A 53 -3.42 -8.97 6.72
C ALA A 53 -3.01 -9.63 5.36
N GLY A 54 -3.92 -9.72 4.39
CA GLY A 54 -3.70 -10.47 3.14
C GLY A 54 -4.47 -9.94 1.92
N ASP A 55 -4.20 -10.52 0.74
CA ASP A 55 -4.80 -10.10 -0.55
C ASP A 55 -6.18 -10.76 -0.85
N GLU A 56 -6.80 -11.41 0.16
CA GLU A 56 -8.05 -12.23 0.15
C GLU A 56 -8.02 -13.50 -0.76
N PRO A 57 -8.41 -14.69 -0.25
CA PRO A 57 -9.76 -14.98 0.25
C PRO A 57 -9.76 -15.67 1.64
N GLY A 58 -10.07 -14.91 2.69
CA GLY A 58 -10.17 -15.38 4.07
C GLY A 58 -11.15 -14.59 4.93
N GLY A 59 -11.85 -13.59 4.39
CA GLY A 59 -12.81 -12.74 5.11
C GLY A 59 -12.19 -11.53 5.82
N CYS A 60 -10.88 -11.57 6.13
CA CYS A 60 -10.20 -10.49 6.85
C CYS A 60 -10.19 -9.19 6.03
N PRO A 61 -10.73 -8.07 6.56
CA PRO A 61 -10.82 -6.83 5.80
C PRO A 61 -9.47 -6.08 5.69
N VAL A 62 -8.43 -6.54 6.39
CA VAL A 62 -7.11 -5.88 6.44
C VAL A 62 -6.23 -6.37 5.28
N LEU A 63 -5.76 -5.44 4.46
CA LEU A 63 -4.91 -5.72 3.29
C LEU A 63 -3.43 -5.76 3.67
N ARG A 64 -2.62 -6.47 2.87
CA ARG A 64 -1.17 -6.55 3.09
C ARG A 64 -0.54 -5.16 3.26
N PRO A 65 0.22 -4.90 4.34
CA PRO A 65 0.92 -3.64 4.52
C PRO A 65 2.11 -3.50 3.58
N TYR A 66 2.41 -2.25 3.19
CA TYR A 66 3.60 -1.91 2.42
C TYR A 66 4.50 -0.97 3.22
N TYR A 67 5.82 -1.17 3.13
CA TYR A 67 6.80 -0.45 3.91
C TYR A 67 7.76 0.34 3.03
N ARG A 68 7.86 1.65 3.26
CA ARG A 68 8.72 2.56 2.49
C ARG A 68 9.15 3.73 3.36
N ASP A 69 10.38 4.21 3.19
CA ASP A 69 10.83 5.48 3.79
C ASP A 69 10.13 6.64 3.07
N LEU A 70 9.07 7.18 3.68
CA LEU A 70 8.26 8.28 3.16
C LEU A 70 8.68 9.61 3.78
N THR A 71 9.19 9.59 5.01
CA THR A 71 9.64 10.78 5.75
C THR A 71 11.04 11.24 5.33
N GLY A 72 11.85 10.33 4.80
CA GLY A 72 13.23 10.57 4.42
C GLY A 72 14.24 10.41 5.55
N ASP A 73 13.85 9.85 6.69
CA ASP A 73 14.72 9.64 7.86
C ASP A 73 15.51 8.32 7.81
N GLY A 74 15.36 7.55 6.72
CA GLY A 74 16.01 6.25 6.52
C GLY A 74 15.29 5.08 7.20
N ARG A 75 14.18 5.32 7.90
CA ARG A 75 13.30 4.30 8.47
C ARG A 75 12.02 4.24 7.65
N PRO A 76 11.43 3.05 7.46
CA PRO A 76 10.18 2.95 6.73
C PRO A 76 8.98 3.41 7.58
N GLU A 77 7.97 3.93 6.89
CA GLU A 77 6.59 4.00 7.33
C GLU A 77 5.80 2.78 6.86
N MET A 78 4.66 2.50 7.49
CA MET A 78 3.72 1.45 7.11
C MET A 78 2.50 2.08 6.44
N THR A 79 2.30 1.77 5.16
CA THR A 79 1.04 2.05 4.44
C THR A 79 0.13 0.84 4.56
N LEU A 80 -1.06 1.04 5.12
CA LEU A 80 -2.03 -0.01 5.41
C LEU A 80 -3.38 0.32 4.80
N GLY A 81 -3.92 -0.62 4.03
CA GLY A 81 -5.29 -0.58 3.54
C GLY A 81 -6.20 -1.51 4.34
N PHE A 82 -7.47 -1.14 4.53
CA PHE A 82 -8.51 -2.07 4.98
C PHE A 82 -9.89 -1.70 4.46
N ARG A 83 -10.75 -2.69 4.27
CA ARG A 83 -12.10 -2.52 3.72
C ARG A 83 -13.05 -1.93 4.76
N LEU A 84 -13.84 -0.95 4.33
CA LEU A 84 -14.90 -0.31 5.10
C LEU A 84 -16.25 -0.85 4.58
N LEU A 85 -16.80 -1.84 5.27
CA LEU A 85 -17.93 -2.66 4.83
C LEU A 85 -19.21 -2.26 5.56
N PRO A 86 -20.39 -2.33 4.92
CA PRO A 86 -20.66 -2.99 3.63
C PRO A 86 -20.36 -2.14 2.39
N ASP A 87 -19.93 -0.90 2.57
CA ASP A 87 -19.61 0.01 1.47
C ASP A 87 -18.44 -0.53 0.62
N ARG A 88 -18.30 0.01 -0.61
CA ARG A 88 -17.14 -0.29 -1.47
C ARG A 88 -15.96 0.64 -1.18
N LEU A 89 -15.79 1.03 0.07
CA LEU A 89 -14.75 1.95 0.50
C LEU A 89 -13.54 1.20 1.05
N THR A 90 -12.37 1.80 0.90
CA THR A 90 -11.12 1.33 1.48
C THR A 90 -10.46 2.48 2.22
N ALA A 91 -10.22 2.26 3.50
CA ALA A 91 -9.40 3.13 4.31
C ALA A 91 -7.92 2.90 3.93
N VAL A 92 -7.21 3.98 3.63
CA VAL A 92 -5.76 4.05 3.50
C VAL A 92 -5.22 4.82 4.68
N ARG A 93 -4.28 4.21 5.41
CA ARG A 93 -3.62 4.79 6.57
C ARG A 93 -2.11 4.71 6.37
N VAL A 94 -1.39 5.73 6.80
CA VAL A 94 0.07 5.68 6.91
C VAL A 94 0.44 5.88 8.36
N TYR A 95 1.31 5.00 8.86
CA TYR A 95 1.82 5.02 10.21
C TYR A 95 3.34 5.21 10.22
N THR A 96 3.82 6.00 11.17
CA THR A 96 5.23 6.04 11.60
C THR A 96 5.33 5.54 13.04
N VAL A 97 6.55 5.50 13.59
CA VAL A 97 6.81 5.10 14.98
C VAL A 97 7.36 6.27 15.78
N GLU A 98 6.68 6.57 16.90
CA GLU A 98 7.14 7.53 17.90
C GLU A 98 7.09 6.90 19.29
N LYS A 99 8.17 7.00 20.06
CA LYS A 99 8.26 6.46 21.43
C LYS A 99 7.75 5.01 21.52
N ASP A 100 8.21 4.16 20.59
CA ASP A 100 7.84 2.75 20.46
C ASP A 100 6.33 2.50 20.29
N ARG A 101 5.62 3.44 19.67
CA ARG A 101 4.18 3.35 19.38
C ARG A 101 3.90 3.74 17.93
N LEU A 102 2.90 3.09 17.32
CA LEU A 102 2.36 3.54 16.04
C LEU A 102 1.69 4.91 16.21
N VAL A 103 2.02 5.82 15.30
CA VAL A 103 1.38 7.12 15.15
C VAL A 103 0.88 7.24 13.72
N ARG A 104 -0.41 7.53 13.56
CA ARG A 104 -1.02 7.74 12.23
C ARG A 104 -0.64 9.12 11.71
N VAL A 105 -0.01 9.17 10.55
CA VAL A 105 0.46 10.40 9.87
C VAL A 105 -0.30 10.70 8.58
N MET A 106 -1.08 9.75 8.06
CA MET A 106 -2.02 9.95 6.94
C MET A 106 -3.31 9.19 7.23
N SER A 107 -4.45 9.78 6.83
CA SER A 107 -5.74 9.11 6.82
C SER A 107 -6.51 9.54 5.57
N TYR A 108 -6.90 8.58 4.75
CA TYR A 108 -7.75 8.79 3.59
C TYR A 108 -8.71 7.60 3.43
N GLU A 109 -9.93 7.83 2.94
CA GLU A 109 -10.88 6.76 2.65
C GLU A 109 -11.72 7.11 1.45
N ASP A 110 -11.87 6.15 0.53
CA ASP A 110 -12.58 6.34 -0.73
C ASP A 110 -12.83 4.98 -1.40
N ALA A 111 -13.49 4.97 -2.55
CA ALA A 111 -13.61 3.83 -3.45
C ALA A 111 -12.27 3.53 -4.17
N VAL A 112 -11.20 3.31 -3.41
CA VAL A 112 -9.84 3.18 -3.91
C VAL A 112 -9.70 2.06 -4.95
N SER A 113 -9.27 2.44 -6.15
CA SER A 113 -8.92 1.55 -7.26
C SER A 113 -7.48 1.07 -7.20
N ALA A 114 -6.55 1.94 -6.79
CA ALA A 114 -5.13 1.61 -6.67
C ALA A 114 -4.41 2.50 -5.65
N VAL A 115 -3.36 1.96 -5.05
CA VAL A 115 -2.40 2.70 -4.23
C VAL A 115 -1.00 2.44 -4.78
N GLU A 116 -0.22 3.50 -4.99
CA GLU A 116 1.17 3.44 -5.43
C GLU A 116 2.07 4.18 -4.43
N LEU A 117 3.23 3.59 -4.14
CA LEU A 117 4.30 4.20 -3.35
C LEU A 117 5.45 4.58 -4.29
N ALA A 118 5.44 5.84 -4.75
CA ALA A 118 6.41 6.36 -5.71
C ALA A 118 7.42 7.27 -4.99
N GLY A 119 8.64 6.76 -4.78
CA GLY A 119 9.64 7.49 -4.01
C GLY A 119 9.21 7.69 -2.56
N ARG A 120 8.88 8.93 -2.20
CA ARG A 120 8.37 9.37 -0.89
C ARG A 120 6.90 9.81 -0.92
N THR A 121 6.23 9.55 -2.04
CA THR A 121 4.85 9.97 -2.29
C THR A 121 3.92 8.76 -2.19
N VAL A 122 2.81 8.95 -1.49
CA VAL A 122 1.67 8.03 -1.53
C VAL A 122 0.70 8.56 -2.57
N ILE A 123 0.36 7.73 -3.56
CA ILE A 123 -0.57 8.09 -4.64
C ILE A 123 -1.78 7.18 -4.52
N VAL A 124 -2.96 7.76 -4.42
CA VAL A 124 -4.23 7.02 -4.41
C VAL A 124 -5.00 7.35 -5.67
N ARG A 125 -5.52 6.31 -6.34
CA ARG A 125 -6.43 6.42 -7.47
C ARG A 125 -7.81 5.95 -7.07
N SER A 126 -8.82 6.73 -7.42
CA SER A 126 -10.24 6.44 -7.15
C SER A 126 -11.08 6.76 -8.39
N PRO A 127 -12.21 6.08 -8.62
CA PRO A 127 -13.13 6.45 -9.68
C PRO A 127 -13.66 7.87 -9.44
N SER A 128 -13.92 8.60 -10.53
CA SER A 128 -14.62 9.89 -10.46
C SER A 128 -16.11 9.71 -10.71
N GLU A 129 -16.91 10.61 -10.16
CA GLU A 129 -18.32 10.79 -10.53
C GLU A 129 -18.48 11.26 -11.99
N VAL A 130 -17.44 11.87 -12.56
CA VAL A 130 -17.41 12.24 -13.98
C VAL A 130 -17.02 11.01 -14.80
N ALA A 131 -17.95 10.56 -15.65
CA ALA A 131 -17.72 9.41 -16.52
C ALA A 131 -16.46 9.58 -17.39
N GLY A 132 -15.61 8.56 -17.43
CA GLY A 132 -14.35 8.57 -18.17
C GLY A 132 -13.21 9.31 -17.46
N TYR A 133 -13.36 9.61 -16.17
CA TYR A 133 -12.32 10.21 -15.35
C TYR A 133 -12.08 9.44 -14.06
N GLU A 134 -10.90 9.66 -13.49
CA GLU A 134 -10.48 9.18 -12.17
C GLU A 134 -9.81 10.30 -11.39
N TYR A 135 -9.86 10.21 -10.07
CA TYR A 135 -9.04 11.04 -9.19
C TYR A 135 -7.67 10.39 -9.01
N ARG A 136 -6.61 11.21 -9.04
CA ARG A 136 -5.26 10.86 -8.63
C ARG A 136 -4.81 11.84 -7.57
N LEU A 137 -4.82 11.38 -6.33
CA LEU A 137 -4.44 12.16 -5.17
C LEU A 137 -3.02 11.79 -4.73
N GLN A 138 -2.23 12.78 -4.33
CA GLN A 138 -0.85 12.59 -3.89
C GLN A 138 -0.62 13.19 -2.50
N TRP A 139 0.02 12.42 -1.63
CA TRP A 139 0.46 12.89 -0.33
C TRP A 139 1.98 12.81 -0.19
N THR A 140 2.56 13.85 0.40
CA THR A 140 3.98 13.90 0.75
C THR A 140 4.18 14.33 2.20
N TRP A 141 5.29 13.91 2.79
CA TRP A 141 5.64 14.26 4.16
C TRP A 141 5.91 15.75 4.34
N ASP A 142 5.32 16.34 5.36
CA ASP A 142 5.64 17.66 5.89
C ASP A 142 6.28 17.52 7.28
N ALA A 143 7.52 17.98 7.42
CA ALA A 143 8.29 17.80 8.64
C ALA A 143 7.82 18.69 9.80
N ASP A 144 7.26 19.86 9.49
CA ASP A 144 6.81 20.82 10.49
C ASP A 144 5.49 20.38 11.12
N GLN A 145 4.56 19.89 10.29
CA GLN A 145 3.27 19.34 10.73
C GLN A 145 3.38 17.89 11.20
N ARG A 146 4.49 17.23 10.87
CA ARG A 146 4.72 15.81 11.16
C ARG A 146 3.58 14.93 10.63
N ALA A 147 3.14 15.23 9.42
CA ALA A 147 2.03 14.56 8.76
C ALA A 147 2.25 14.45 7.25
N MET A 148 1.60 13.48 6.61
CA MET A 148 1.49 13.41 5.16
C MET A 148 0.37 14.34 4.72
N LEU A 149 0.70 15.37 3.94
CA LEU A 149 -0.26 16.37 3.45
C LEU A 149 -0.65 16.07 2.01
N LEU A 150 -1.90 16.35 1.65
CA LEU A 150 -2.36 16.29 0.25
C LEU A 150 -1.67 17.42 -0.52
N THR A 151 -0.86 17.06 -1.51
CA THR A 151 -0.05 18.00 -2.31
C THR A 151 -0.44 18.05 -3.78
N SER A 152 -1.16 17.05 -4.28
CA SER A 152 -1.78 17.10 -5.61
C SER A 152 -3.15 16.43 -5.57
N ASP A 153 -4.11 17.05 -6.25
CA ASP A 153 -5.45 16.54 -6.51
C ASP A 153 -5.75 16.76 -7.99
N GLU A 154 -5.63 15.69 -8.77
CA GLU A 154 -5.79 15.71 -10.21
C GLU A 154 -6.97 14.85 -10.64
N MET A 155 -7.78 15.36 -11.56
CA MET A 155 -8.80 14.57 -12.26
C MET A 155 -8.27 14.20 -13.64
N LEU A 156 -7.94 12.92 -13.83
CA LEU A 156 -7.32 12.40 -15.05
C LEU A 156 -8.36 11.72 -15.91
N ARG A 157 -8.25 11.86 -17.24
CA ARG A 157 -9.03 11.04 -18.16
C ARG A 157 -8.55 9.61 -18.07
N THR A 158 -9.47 8.67 -17.90
CA THR A 158 -9.16 7.26 -18.07
C THR A 158 -9.07 6.98 -19.56
N ASP A 159 -8.02 6.30 -20.01
CA ASP A 159 -7.82 5.90 -21.42
C ASP A 159 -9.00 5.05 -21.96
N ASP A 160 -9.80 4.52 -21.04
CA ASP A 160 -11.08 3.88 -21.30
C ASP A 160 -12.22 4.91 -21.46
N GLY A 161 -12.33 5.48 -22.65
CA GLY A 161 -13.65 5.64 -23.29
C GLY A 161 -14.26 4.29 -23.71
N GLY A 162 -13.89 3.18 -23.04
CA GLY A 162 -13.95 1.81 -23.53
C GLY A 162 -12.68 1.40 -24.30
N ARG A 163 -11.98 0.39 -23.76
CA ARG A 163 -11.06 -0.59 -24.37
C ARG A 163 -9.59 -0.41 -23.96
N HIS A 164 -9.23 -1.13 -22.91
CA HIS A 164 -7.96 -1.84 -22.71
C HIS A 164 -6.77 -1.25 -23.48
N ALA A 165 -6.04 -0.33 -22.86
CA ALA A 165 -4.69 -0.01 -23.29
C ALA A 165 -3.83 -1.28 -23.16
N LYS A 166 -3.69 -2.03 -24.25
CA LYS A 166 -2.67 -3.07 -24.37
C LYS A 166 -1.32 -2.37 -24.20
N ARG A 167 -0.63 -2.75 -23.12
CA ARG A 167 0.78 -2.48 -22.86
C ARG A 167 1.57 -2.46 -24.19
N PRO A 168 2.34 -1.40 -24.51
CA PRO A 168 3.21 -1.42 -25.66
C PRO A 168 4.18 -2.61 -25.52
N SER A 169 4.11 -3.58 -26.43
CA SER A 169 5.08 -4.66 -26.51
C SER A 169 6.46 -4.04 -26.67
N ALA A 170 7.38 -4.39 -25.78
CA ALA A 170 8.80 -4.07 -25.93
C ALA A 170 9.29 -4.61 -27.28
N SER A 171 9.85 -3.73 -28.12
CA SER A 171 10.55 -4.10 -29.34
C SER A 171 11.68 -5.08 -29.00
N PRO A 172 11.89 -6.17 -29.77
CA PRO A 172 13.03 -7.05 -29.54
C PRO A 172 14.34 -6.32 -29.90
N SER A 173 15.24 -6.20 -28.92
CA SER A 173 16.61 -5.76 -29.14
C SER A 173 17.36 -6.74 -30.05
N PRO A 174 18.22 -6.26 -30.98
CA PRO A 174 19.01 -7.14 -31.83
C PRO A 174 20.09 -7.87 -31.03
N SER A 175 20.12 -9.20 -31.16
CA SER A 175 21.11 -10.09 -30.58
C SER A 175 22.48 -9.87 -31.23
N VAL A 176 23.47 -9.47 -30.43
CA VAL A 176 24.88 -9.41 -30.84
C VAL A 176 25.44 -10.84 -30.86
N PRO A 177 26.02 -11.34 -31.98
CA PRO A 177 26.65 -12.66 -31.99
C PRO A 177 27.94 -12.64 -31.15
N ARG A 178 28.06 -13.62 -30.24
CA ARG A 178 29.26 -13.85 -29.43
C ARG A 178 30.42 -14.28 -30.32
N SER A 179 31.50 -13.52 -30.29
CA SER A 179 32.81 -13.88 -30.82
C SER A 179 33.26 -15.24 -30.28
N ALA A 180 33.77 -16.08 -31.19
CA ALA A 180 34.40 -17.35 -30.86
C ALA A 180 35.70 -17.13 -30.07
N GLU A 181 35.84 -17.81 -28.93
CA GLU A 181 37.13 -17.97 -28.25
C GLU A 181 38.04 -18.97 -28.98
N PRO A 182 39.36 -18.78 -28.95
CA PRO A 182 40.32 -19.65 -29.61
C PRO A 182 40.54 -20.98 -28.86
N SER A 183 40.69 -22.04 -29.66
CA SER A 183 40.95 -23.41 -29.23
C SER A 183 42.31 -23.55 -28.54
N ALA A 184 42.32 -24.16 -27.35
CA ALA A 184 43.51 -24.53 -26.61
C ALA A 184 44.13 -25.83 -27.18
N SER A 185 45.42 -25.80 -27.50
CA SER A 185 46.22 -26.98 -27.84
C SER A 185 46.67 -27.73 -26.59
N PRO A 186 46.54 -29.07 -26.51
CA PRO A 186 47.29 -29.87 -25.56
C PRO A 186 48.57 -30.45 -26.19
N SER A 187 49.66 -30.35 -25.43
CA SER A 187 50.94 -31.02 -25.66
C SER A 187 50.83 -32.53 -25.62
N ALA A 188 51.62 -33.21 -26.47
CA ALA A 188 52.00 -34.61 -26.28
C ALA A 188 53.53 -34.73 -26.29
N SER A 189 54.06 -35.48 -25.31
CA SER A 189 55.48 -35.74 -25.08
C SER A 189 55.99 -37.01 -25.78
N ALA A 190 57.31 -37.01 -26.03
CA ALA A 190 58.26 -38.14 -26.02
C ALA A 190 58.20 -39.24 -27.10
N ARG A 191 59.24 -39.30 -27.94
CA ARG A 191 60.42 -40.18 -27.78
C ARG A 191 61.55 -39.76 -28.72
#